data_AF-A0A9C7WHF0-F1
#
_entry.id   AF-A0A9C7WHF0-F1
#
_cell.length_a   1.000
_cell.length_b   1.000
_cell.length_c   1.000
_cell.angle_alpha   90.00
_cell.angle_beta   90.00
_cell.angle_gamma   90.00
#
_symmetry.space_group_name_H-M   'P 1'
#
loop_
_entity.id
_entity.type
_entity.pdbx_description
1 polymer ?
#
loop_
_entity_poly.entity_id
_entity_poly.type
_entity_poly.pdbx_seq_one_letter_code
_entity_poly.pdbx_strand_id
1 'polypeptide(L)' 'MGRLKEAMKGTDINEIKSATDALTQAWHEAAAQMYKTATGTSGTGESQGGSQDKGGAVDADFEVVE' A
#
# COMPACT_ATOMS: atom_id res chain seq x y z
N MET A 1 -15.85 -4.29 -16.57
CA MET A 1 -16.49 -4.46 -15.26
C MET A 1 -15.48 -5.07 -14.29
N GLY A 2 -15.46 -4.67 -13.01
CA GLY A 2 -14.53 -5.25 -12.02
C GLY A 2 -14.89 -6.70 -11.66
N ARG A 3 -13.89 -7.52 -11.32
CA ARG A 3 -14.05 -8.96 -11.01
C ARG A 3 -15.14 -9.22 -9.98
N LEU A 4 -15.14 -8.48 -8.87
CA LEU A 4 -16.18 -8.58 -7.84
C LEU A 4 -17.58 -8.28 -8.41
N LYS A 5 -17.70 -7.28 -9.30
CA LYS A 5 -18.97 -6.89 -9.91
C LYS A 5 -19.53 -7.97 -10.84
N GLU A 6 -18.67 -8.74 -11.52
CA GLU A 6 -19.10 -9.91 -12.30
C GLU A 6 -19.45 -11.09 -11.39
N ALA A 7 -18.64 -11.36 -10.36
CA ALA A 7 -18.91 -12.42 -9.39
C ALA A 7 -20.27 -12.24 -8.69
N MET A 8 -20.62 -11.00 -8.32
CA MET A 8 -21.90 -10.66 -7.69
C MET A 8 -23.14 -10.85 -8.59
N LYS A 9 -22.97 -11.06 -9.90
CA LYS A 9 -24.09 -11.40 -10.80
C LYS A 9 -24.45 -12.89 -10.73
N GLY A 10 -23.50 -13.71 -10.30
CA GLY A 10 -23.69 -15.13 -10.06
C GLY A 10 -24.02 -15.42 -8.59
N THR A 11 -24.03 -16.70 -8.28
CA THR A 11 -24.26 -17.24 -6.92
C THR A 11 -23.04 -17.99 -6.38
N ASP A 12 -21.90 -17.89 -7.06
CA ASP A 12 -20.66 -18.50 -6.59
C ASP A 12 -20.07 -17.70 -5.42
N ILE A 13 -20.40 -18.14 -4.22
CA ILE A 13 -19.94 -17.51 -2.96
C ILE A 13 -18.41 -17.57 -2.84
N ASN A 14 -17.76 -18.61 -3.36
CA ASN A 14 -16.30 -18.71 -3.31
C ASN A 14 -15.65 -17.67 -4.20
N GLU A 15 -16.21 -17.45 -5.39
CA GLU A 15 -15.71 -16.43 -6.31
C GLU A 15 -15.96 -15.01 -5.79
N ILE A 16 -17.13 -14.75 -5.17
CA ILE A 16 -17.41 -13.47 -4.51
C ILE A 16 -16.42 -13.21 -3.38
N LYS A 17 -16.13 -14.23 -2.55
CA LYS A 17 -15.14 -14.12 -1.47
C LYS A 17 -13.75 -13.84 -2.02
N SER A 18 -13.29 -14.65 -2.98
CA SER A 18 -11.97 -14.46 -3.61
C SER A 18 -11.82 -13.08 -4.26
N ALA A 19 -12.87 -12.61 -4.94
CA ALA A 19 -12.85 -11.28 -5.58
C ALA A 19 -12.87 -10.14 -4.55
N THR A 20 -13.53 -10.33 -3.40
CA THR A 20 -13.53 -9.36 -2.29
C THR A 20 -12.17 -9.30 -1.60
N ASP A 21 -11.57 -10.46 -1.34
CA ASP A 21 -10.23 -10.55 -0.73
C ASP A 21 -9.18 -9.88 -1.65
N ALA A 22 -9.25 -10.15 -2.96
CA ALA A 22 -8.37 -9.53 -3.95
C ALA A 22 -8.55 -8.00 -4.05
N LEU A 23 -9.80 -7.51 -3.99
CA LEU A 23 -10.07 -6.08 -3.98
C LEU A 23 -9.48 -5.40 -2.73
N THR A 24 -9.64 -6.04 -1.57
CA THR A 24 -9.12 -5.54 -0.30
C THR A 24 -7.59 -5.43 -0.34
N GLN A 25 -6.91 -6.47 -0.85
CA GLN A 25 -5.46 -6.45 -1.00
C GLN A 25 -4.99 -5.35 -1.96
N ALA A 26 -5.62 -5.22 -3.14
CA ALA A 26 -5.30 -4.16 -4.08
C ALA A 26 -5.52 -2.75 -3.48
N TRP A 27 -6.52 -2.58 -2.63
CA TRP A 27 -6.76 -1.32 -1.93
C TRP A 27 -5.66 -1.02 -0.90
N HIS A 28 -5.23 -2.02 -0.13
CA HIS A 28 -4.10 -1.87 0.79
C HIS A 28 -2.81 -1.51 0.05
N GLU A 29 -2.52 -2.17 -1.08
CA GLU A 29 -1.36 -1.88 -1.91
C GLU A 29 -1.43 -0.45 -2.48
N ALA A 30 -2.59 -0.04 -3.01
CA ALA A 30 -2.81 1.32 -3.51
C ALA A 30 -2.66 2.37 -2.41
N ALA A 31 -3.22 2.12 -1.21
CA ALA A 31 -3.08 3.00 -0.05
C ALA A 31 -1.61 3.11 0.38
N ALA A 32 -0.88 1.99 0.42
CA ALA A 32 0.55 1.99 0.73
C ALA A 32 1.36 2.77 -0.31
N GLN A 33 1.05 2.62 -1.60
CA GLN A 33 1.70 3.40 -2.66
C GLN A 33 1.35 4.89 -2.57
N MET A 34 0.10 5.23 -2.28
CA MET A 34 -0.33 6.61 -2.09
C MET A 34 0.37 7.24 -0.89
N TYR A 35 0.52 6.52 0.22
CA TYR A 35 1.26 6.99 1.38
C TYR A 35 2.75 7.19 1.06
N LYS A 36 3.40 6.24 0.37
CA LYS A 36 4.78 6.40 -0.13
C LYS A 36 4.92 7.63 -1.03
N THR A 37 3.96 7.86 -1.92
CA THR A 37 3.97 9.00 -2.86
C THR A 37 3.74 10.32 -2.13
N ALA A 38 2.84 10.35 -1.14
CA ALA A 38 2.58 11.53 -0.32
C ALA A 38 3.81 11.91 0.52
N THR A 39 4.45 10.93 1.17
CA THR A 39 5.68 11.14 1.93
C THR A 39 6.87 11.50 1.02
N GLY A 40 6.94 10.94 -0.19
CA GLY A 40 7.96 11.28 -1.19
C GLY A 40 7.77 12.66 -1.83
N THR A 41 6.54 13.17 -1.92
CA THR A 41 6.24 14.50 -2.48
C THR A 41 6.45 15.63 -1.46
N SER A 42 6.45 15.33 -0.16
CA SER A 42 6.93 16.26 0.87
C SER A 42 8.46 16.36 0.96
N GLY A 43 9.19 15.59 0.14
CA GLY A 43 10.65 15.52 0.12
C GLY A 43 11.30 16.28 -1.03
N THR A 44 10.85 17.48 -1.40
CA THR A 44 11.75 18.45 -2.06
C THR A 44 12.63 19.09 -1.01
N GLY A 45 13.70 18.40 -0.62
CA GLY A 45 14.66 18.95 0.32
C GLY A 45 15.62 17.96 0.93
N GLU A 46 16.20 17.02 0.17
CA GLU A 46 17.46 16.42 0.62
C GLU A 46 18.41 16.21 -0.55
N SER A 47 19.19 17.27 -0.77
CA SER A 47 20.42 17.24 -1.52
C SER A 47 21.34 16.19 -0.92
N GLN A 48 21.75 15.27 -1.78
CA GLN A 48 22.96 14.49 -1.64
C GLN A 48 24.15 15.44 -1.34
N GLY A 49 24.71 15.38 -0.14
CA GLY A 49 26.02 15.93 0.16
C GLY A 49 26.08 16.86 1.37
N GLY A 50 26.72 16.36 2.44
CA GLY A 50 27.45 17.21 3.39
C GLY A 50 26.75 17.51 4.69
N SER A 51 27.17 16.76 5.72
CA SER A 51 27.42 17.25 7.08
C SER A 51 26.22 17.61 7.97
N GLN A 52 26.15 16.84 9.06
CA GLN A 52 25.83 17.27 10.43
C GLN A 52 24.35 17.32 10.88
N ASP A 53 24.03 16.39 11.79
CA ASP A 53 23.08 16.48 12.90
C ASP A 53 21.62 16.91 12.62
N LYS A 54 20.71 15.93 12.58
CA LYS A 54 19.58 15.73 13.55
C LYS A 54 18.42 14.95 12.93
N GLY A 55 18.16 13.77 13.49
CA GLY A 55 16.80 13.25 13.69
C GLY A 55 16.14 12.49 12.52
N GLY A 56 16.07 11.16 12.68
CA GLY A 56 14.97 10.36 12.15
C GLY A 56 15.20 9.71 10.79
N ALA A 57 16.22 8.86 10.67
CA ALA A 57 16.20 7.81 9.65
C ALA A 57 14.92 6.99 9.84
N VAL A 58 14.15 6.83 8.77
CA VAL A 58 12.94 6.01 8.74
C VAL A 58 13.36 4.54 8.79
N ASP A 59 13.48 3.98 10.00
CA ASP A 59 13.53 2.53 10.20
C ASP A 59 12.14 1.97 9.87
N ALA A 60 12.03 1.36 8.70
CA ALA A 60 10.91 0.51 8.35
C ALA A 60 11.21 -0.91 8.84
N ASP A 61 11.26 -1.07 10.17
CA ASP A 61 11.34 -2.39 10.79
C ASP A 61 9.98 -3.08 10.66
N PHE A 62 9.84 -3.91 9.62
CA PHE A 62 8.78 -4.90 9.54
C PHE A 62 9.15 -6.05 10.47
N GLU A 63 8.62 -6.03 11.69
CA GLU A 63 8.68 -7.20 12.56
C GLU A 63 7.76 -8.28 11.96
N VAL A 64 8.36 -9.28 11.32
CA VAL A 64 7.68 -10.51 10.92
C VAL A 64 7.38 -11.26 12.21
N VAL A 65 6.13 -11.16 12.67
CA VAL A 65 5.65 -11.97 13.79
C VAL A 65 5.49 -13.40 13.29
N GLU A 66 6.43 -14.27 13.67
CA GLU A 66 6.30 -15.74 13.57
C GLU A 66 5.44 -16.32 14.71
#